data_AF-X0U904-F1
#
_entry.id   AF-X0U904-F1
#
_cell.length_a   1.000
_cell.length_b   1.000
_cell.length_c   1.000
_cell.angle_alpha   90.00
_cell.angle_beta   90.00
_cell.angle_gamma   90.00
#
_symmetry.space_group_name_H-M   'P 1'
#
loop_
_entity.id
_entity.type
_entity.pdbx_description
1 polymer ?
#
loop_
_entity_poly.entity_id
_entity_poly.type
_entity_poly.pdbx_seq_one_letter_code
_entity_poly.pdbx_strand_id
1 'polypeptide(L)'
;MKQVTERLFLSDKDVRLILLILFFLSGATALIYQVVWVRMFGLVFGVTIFAVSTVLTAFMTGLALGSIYFGRLIDKRKDALAVFAFLELGIGLFALAFPFLYQGLTYIYV
;
A
#
# COMPACT_ATOMS: atom_id res chain seq x y z
N MET A 1 14.30 -31.92 -14.92
CA MET A 1 14.95 -31.58 -16.21
C MET A 1 14.04 -30.82 -17.20
N LYS A 2 12.98 -30.11 -16.75
CA LYS A 2 12.15 -29.23 -17.63
C LYS A 2 11.72 -27.86 -17.03
N GLN A 3 11.91 -27.63 -15.73
CA GLN A 3 11.34 -26.48 -15.01
C GLN A 3 12.36 -25.35 -14.69
N VAL A 4 13.66 -25.61 -14.86
CA VAL A 4 14.72 -24.66 -14.46
C VAL A 4 15.14 -23.75 -15.64
N THR A 5 14.89 -24.18 -16.89
CA THR A 5 15.34 -23.50 -18.12
C THR A 5 14.49 -22.28 -18.50
N GLU A 6 13.29 -22.11 -17.94
CA GLU A 6 12.40 -20.98 -18.29
C GLU A 6 12.78 -19.66 -17.60
N ARG A 7 13.63 -19.70 -16.56
CA ARG A 7 14.07 -18.49 -15.83
C ARG A 7 15.22 -17.72 -16.51
N LEU A 8 15.69 -18.19 -17.66
CA LEU A 8 16.86 -17.63 -18.37
C LEU A 8 16.51 -16.71 -19.56
N PHE A 9 15.23 -16.43 -19.80
CA PHE A 9 14.77 -15.69 -21.00
C PHE A 9 14.03 -14.38 -20.74
N LEU A 10 14.02 -13.86 -19.51
CA LEU A 10 13.68 -12.45 -19.30
C LEU A 10 14.98 -11.67 -19.33
N SER A 11 15.20 -10.93 -20.42
CA SER A 11 16.27 -9.93 -20.47
C SER A 11 16.11 -8.99 -19.28
N ASP A 12 17.20 -8.52 -18.67
CA ASP A 12 17.16 -7.50 -17.60
C ASP A 12 16.24 -6.33 -17.99
N LYS A 13 16.16 -6.03 -19.30
CA LYS A 13 15.24 -5.03 -19.86
C LYS A 13 13.76 -5.41 -19.73
N ASP A 14 13.38 -6.67 -19.99
CA ASP A 14 12.00 -7.15 -19.91
C ASP A 14 11.51 -7.18 -18.47
N VAL A 15 12.34 -7.67 -17.54
CA VAL A 15 12.02 -7.63 -16.10
C VAL A 15 11.83 -6.19 -15.64
N ARG A 16 12.73 -5.29 -16.04
CA ARG A 16 12.65 -3.87 -15.67
C ARG A 16 11.40 -3.21 -16.25
N LEU A 17 11.02 -3.55 -17.48
CA LEU A 17 9.81 -3.05 -18.13
C LEU A 17 8.54 -3.57 -17.45
N ILE A 18 8.51 -4.86 -17.08
CA ILE A 18 7.40 -5.46 -16.32
C ILE A 18 7.27 -4.80 -14.94
N LEU A 19 8.38 -4.56 -14.24
CA LEU A 19 8.39 -3.87 -12.95
C LEU A 19 7.88 -2.42 -13.08
N LEU A 20 8.26 -1.70 -14.14
CA LEU A 20 7.77 -0.35 -14.41
C LEU A 20 6.26 -0.33 -14.68
N ILE A 21 5.75 -1.29 -15.46
CA ILE A 21 4.32 -1.41 -15.74
C ILE A 21 3.55 -1.74 -14.46
N LEU A 22 4.03 -2.69 -13.65
CA LEU A 22 3.43 -3.03 -12.36
C LEU A 22 3.40 -1.84 -11.42
N PHE A 23 4.51 -1.09 -11.33
CA PHE A 23 4.59 0.12 -10.52
C PHE A 23 3.59 1.19 -10.99
N PHE A 24 3.49 1.39 -12.31
CA PHE A 24 2.53 2.31 -12.91
C PHE A 24 1.08 1.90 -12.63
N LEU A 25 0.73 0.62 -12.83
CA LEU A 25 -0.60 0.08 -12.53
C LEU A 25 -0.95 0.21 -11.04
N SER A 26 0.01 -0.03 -10.16
CA SER A 26 -0.18 0.14 -8.71
C SER A 26 -0.50 1.60 -8.37
N GLY A 27 0.24 2.56 -8.95
CA GLY A 27 -0.03 3.98 -8.77
C GLY A 27 -1.40 4.41 -9.31
N ALA A 28 -1.77 3.94 -10.51
CA ALA A 28 -3.08 4.21 -11.10
C ALA A 28 -4.21 3.65 -10.24
N THR A 29 -4.06 2.42 -9.74
CA THR A 29 -5.03 1.78 -8.84
C THR A 29 -5.19 2.55 -7.54
N ALA A 30 -4.08 3.06 -6.96
CA ALA A 30 -4.12 3.88 -5.76
C ALA A 30 -4.89 5.19 -5.97
N LEU A 31 -4.72 5.86 -7.12
CA LEU A 31 -5.48 7.07 -7.46
C LEU A 31 -6.97 6.79 -7.67
N ILE A 32 -7.32 5.67 -8.33
CA ILE A 32 -8.72 5.25 -8.46
C ILE A 32 -9.34 5.04 -7.08
N TYR A 33 -8.62 4.35 -6.19
CA TYR A 33 -9.05 4.17 -4.80
C TYR A 33 -9.28 5.51 -4.10
N GLN A 34 -8.35 6.45 -4.23
CA GLN A 34 -8.50 7.78 -3.65
C GLN A 34 -9.80 8.47 -4.11
N VAL A 35 -10.13 8.40 -5.40
CA VAL A 35 -11.37 8.97 -5.95
C VAL A 35 -12.62 8.25 -5.43
N VAL A 36 -12.59 6.92 -5.35
CA VAL A 36 -13.70 6.13 -4.80
C VAL A 36 -13.96 6.51 -3.34
N TRP A 37 -12.89 6.62 -2.53
CA TRP A 37 -12.98 7.03 -1.13
C TRP A 37 -13.54 8.45 -0.97
N VAL A 38 -13.10 9.40 -1.81
CA VAL A 38 -13.70 10.75 -1.85
C VAL A 38 -15.20 10.69 -2.12
N ARG A 39 -15.66 9.86 -3.07
CA ARG A 39 -17.09 9.72 -3.36
C ARG A 39 -17.86 9.13 -2.18
N MET A 40 -17.33 8.09 -1.55
CA MET A 40 -17.95 7.47 -0.37
C MET A 40 -18.05 8.45 0.79
N PHE A 41 -16.97 9.18 1.10
CA PHE A 41 -17.00 10.20 2.15
C PHE A 41 -17.88 11.40 1.76
N GLY A 42 -17.97 11.75 0.49
CA GLY A 42 -18.90 12.77 0.01
C GLY A 42 -20.36 12.44 0.33
N LEU A 43 -20.74 11.16 0.30
CA LEU A 43 -22.08 10.70 0.70
C LEU A 43 -22.30 10.80 2.22
N VAL A 44 -21.25 10.64 3.02
CA VAL A 44 -21.31 10.71 4.50
C VAL A 44 -21.35 12.17 4.97
N PHE A 45 -20.49 13.03 4.43
CA PHE A 45 -20.37 14.43 4.85
C PHE A 45 -21.31 15.38 4.12
N GLY A 46 -21.90 14.99 2.99
CA GLY A 46 -22.78 15.81 2.14
C GLY A 46 -22.07 16.96 1.40
N VAL A 47 -20.92 17.43 1.90
CA VAL A 47 -20.09 18.48 1.31
C VAL A 47 -18.83 17.87 0.68
N THR A 48 -18.70 18.03 -0.63
CA THR A 48 -17.62 17.43 -1.44
C THR A 48 -16.23 17.98 -1.10
N ILE A 49 -16.11 19.25 -0.71
CA ILE A 49 -14.82 19.88 -0.41
C ILE A 49 -14.16 19.25 0.82
N PHE A 50 -14.91 19.04 1.91
CA PHE A 50 -14.36 18.42 3.12
C PHE A 50 -13.95 16.97 2.87
N ALA A 51 -14.72 16.21 2.09
CA ALA A 51 -14.38 14.84 1.71
C ALA A 51 -13.09 14.78 0.88
N VAL A 52 -12.97 15.63 -0.15
CA VAL A 52 -11.78 15.71 -1.00
C VAL A 52 -10.55 16.10 -0.18
N SER A 53 -10.64 17.17 0.61
CA SER A 53 -9.51 17.65 1.42
C SER A 53 -9.07 16.60 2.45
N THR A 54 -10.00 15.96 3.14
CA THR A 54 -9.66 14.94 4.15
C THR A 54 -8.95 13.74 3.53
N VAL A 55 -9.49 13.19 2.42
CA VAL A 55 -8.89 12.04 1.75
C VAL A 55 -7.54 12.42 1.14
N LEU A 56 -7.44 13.58 0.50
CA LEU A 56 -6.18 14.05 -0.09
C LEU A 56 -5.11 14.28 0.98
N THR A 57 -5.46 14.92 2.10
CA THR A 57 -4.53 15.10 3.23
C THR A 57 -4.10 13.76 3.79
N ALA A 58 -5.02 12.84 4.07
CA ALA A 58 -4.67 11.51 4.55
C ALA A 58 -3.74 10.75 3.57
N PHE A 59 -4.04 10.81 2.27
CA PHE A 59 -3.26 10.15 1.23
C PHE A 59 -1.85 10.76 1.07
N MET A 60 -1.76 12.10 1.00
CA MET A 60 -0.48 12.82 0.90
C MET A 60 0.35 12.68 2.18
N THR A 61 -0.26 12.75 3.36
CA THR A 61 0.42 12.51 4.64
C THR A 61 0.96 11.08 4.71
N GLY A 62 0.18 10.09 4.26
CA GLY A 62 0.64 8.70 4.16
C GLY A 62 1.85 8.54 3.23
N LEU A 63 1.83 9.16 2.05
CA LEU A 63 2.96 9.15 1.10
C LEU A 63 4.19 9.91 1.62
N ALA A 64 3.99 11.05 2.29
CA ALA A 64 5.07 11.83 2.89
C ALA A 64 5.74 11.07 4.04
N LEU A 65 4.95 10.50 4.95
CA LEU A 65 5.47 9.66 6.03
C LEU A 65 6.15 8.41 5.48
N GLY A 66 5.52 7.73 4.51
CA GLY A 66 6.11 6.58 3.83
C GLY A 66 7.44 6.90 3.15
N SER A 67 7.53 8.00 2.39
CA SER A 67 8.77 8.37 1.70
C SER A 67 9.87 8.83 2.66
N ILE A 68 9.54 9.48 3.79
CA ILE A 68 10.54 9.84 4.80
C ILE A 68 11.06 8.61 5.53
N TYR A 69 10.16 7.71 5.96
CA TYR A 69 10.56 6.50 6.69
C TYR A 69 11.31 5.52 5.80
N PHE A 70 10.73 5.17 4.65
CA PHE A 70 11.33 4.20 3.75
C PHE A 70 12.46 4.79 2.90
N GLY A 71 12.36 6.04 2.46
CA GLY A 71 13.43 6.72 1.72
C GLY A 71 14.70 6.87 2.55
N ARG A 72 14.60 7.28 3.83
CA ARG A 72 15.78 7.34 4.72
C ARG A 72 16.32 5.96 5.10
N LEU A 73 15.46 4.94 5.18
CA LEU A 73 15.88 3.57 5.52
C LEU A 73 16.62 2.91 4.35
N ILE A 74 16.17 3.14 3.11
CA ILE A 74 16.81 2.65 1.88
C ILE A 74 18.10 3.41 1.57
N ASP A 75 18.16 4.73 1.78
CA ASP A 75 19.40 5.50 1.56
C ASP A 75 20.51 5.13 2.55
N LYS A 76 20.17 4.72 3.77
CA LYS A 76 21.16 4.34 4.80
C LYS A 76 21.62 2.88 4.72
N ARG A 77 20.85 1.99 4.12
CA ARG A 77 21.18 0.55 4.01
C ARG A 77 20.83 0.11 2.59
N LYS A 78 21.80 -0.46 1.86
CA LYS A 78 21.59 -1.13 0.56
C LYS A 78 20.65 -2.37 0.62
N ASP A 79 19.94 -2.56 1.73
CA ASP A 79 19.16 -3.74 2.06
C ASP A 79 17.65 -3.44 1.97
N ALA A 80 17.14 -3.38 0.73
CA ALA A 80 15.70 -3.29 0.46
C ALA A 80 14.86 -4.38 1.16
N LEU A 81 15.50 -5.49 1.56
CA LEU A 81 14.92 -6.58 2.34
C LEU A 81 14.48 -6.19 3.75
N ALA A 82 15.21 -5.30 4.44
CA ALA A 82 14.86 -4.91 5.82
C ALA A 82 13.60 -4.03 5.86
N VAL A 83 13.42 -3.20 4.83
CA VAL A 83 12.22 -2.39 4.60
C VAL A 83 11.01 -3.29 4.34
N PHE A 84 11.19 -4.32 3.51
CA PHE A 84 10.16 -5.31 3.22
C PHE A 84 9.75 -6.07 4.49
N ALA A 85 10.73 -6.49 5.31
CA ALA A 85 10.46 -7.15 6.59
C ALA A 85 9.69 -6.27 7.59
N PHE A 86 9.92 -4.95 7.60
CA PHE A 86 9.18 -4.03 8.48
C PHE A 86 7.74 -3.81 8.01
N LEU A 87 7.52 -3.79 6.68
CA LEU A 87 6.20 -3.77 6.06
C LEU A 87 5.43 -5.06 6.37
N GLU A 88 6.08 -6.22 6.23
CA GLU A 88 5.50 -7.51 6.63
C GLU A 88 5.20 -7.58 8.13
N LEU A 89 6.06 -7.00 8.99
CA LEU A 89 5.76 -6.88 10.42
C LEU A 89 4.54 -6.00 10.68
N GLY A 90 4.41 -4.88 9.97
CA GLY A 90 3.23 -4.01 10.08
C GLY A 90 1.95 -4.73 9.65
N ILE A 91 2.00 -5.46 8.53
CA ILE A 91 0.88 -6.27 8.03
C ILE A 91 0.56 -7.41 9.01
N GLY A 92 1.57 -8.10 9.54
CA GLY A 92 1.43 -9.17 10.52
C GLY A 92 0.83 -8.70 11.84
N LEU A 93 1.25 -7.54 12.34
CA LEU A 93 0.66 -6.89 13.51
C LEU A 93 -0.80 -6.51 13.27
N PHE A 94 -1.12 -5.99 12.08
CA PHE A 94 -2.49 -5.65 11.72
C PHE A 94 -3.37 -6.90 11.61
N ALA A 95 -2.85 -7.98 11.02
CA ALA A 95 -3.52 -9.28 10.92
C ALA A 95 -3.72 -9.95 12.29
N LEU A 96 -2.80 -9.75 13.23
CA LEU A 96 -2.95 -10.20 14.63
C LEU A 96 -3.96 -9.35 15.38
N ALA A 97 -4.00 -8.04 15.17
CA ALA A 97 -4.94 -7.14 15.83
C ALA A 97 -6.39 -7.33 15.31
N PHE A 98 -6.57 -7.71 14.05
CA PHE A 98 -7.86 -7.91 13.41
C PHE A 98 -8.81 -8.87 14.16
N PRO A 99 -8.41 -10.10 14.55
CA PRO A 99 -9.28 -10.99 15.32
C PRO A 99 -9.63 -10.44 16.71
N PHE A 100 -8.74 -9.70 17.37
CA PHE A 100 -9.05 -9.06 18.67
C PHE A 100 -10.06 -7.91 18.51
N LEU A 101 -9.93 -7.11 17.46
CA LEU A 101 -10.87 -6.04 17.14
C LEU A 101 -12.26 -6.59 16.78
N TYR A 102 -12.30 -7.71 16.06
CA TYR A 102 -13.52 -8.41 15.70
C TYR A 102 -14.24 -9.02 16.93
N GLN A 103 -13.49 -9.62 17.86
CA GLN A 103 -14.06 -10.11 19.12
C GLN A 103 -14.63 -8.97 19.98
N GLY A 104 -13.94 -7.83 20.06
CA GLY A 104 -14.42 -6.64 20.78
C GLY A 104 -15.71 -6.07 20.20
N LEU A 105 -15.86 -6.06 18.88
CA LEU A 105 -17.09 -5.62 18.21
C LEU A 105 -18.27 -6.57 18.49
N THR A 106 -17.99 -7.87 18.56
CA THR A 106 -19.02 -8.89 18.80
C THR A 106 -19.55 -8.81 20.24
N TYR A 107 -18.72 -8.42 21.21
CA TYR A 107 -19.14 -8.26 22.61
C TYR A 107 -20.00 -7.02 22.88
N ILE A 108 -19.92 -6.02 22.01
CA ILE A 108 -20.74 -4.80 22.11
C ILE A 108 -22.11 -4.99 21.43
N TYR A 109 -22.23 -5.99 20.54
CA TYR A 109 -23.45 -6.27 19.77
C TYR A 109 -24.29 -7.45 20.32
N VAL A 110 -23.83 -8.17 21.35
CA VAL A 110 -24.58 -9.22 22.07
C VAL A 110 -24.79 -8.79 23.51
#